data_AF-A8NK38-F1
#
_entry.id   AF-A8NK38-F1
#
_cell.length_a   1.000
_cell.length_b   1.000
_cell.length_c   1.000
_cell.angle_alpha   90.00
_cell.angle_beta   90.00
_cell.angle_gamma   90.00
#
_symmetry.space_group_name_H-M   'P 1'
#
loop_
_entity.id
_entity.type
_entity.pdbx_description
1 polymer ?
#
loop_
_entity_poly.entity_id
_entity_poly.type
_entity_poly.pdbx_seq_one_letter_code
_entity_poly.pdbx_strand_id
1 'polypeptide(L)'
;MKLGEKVGEGAKSTIPTVDDRAKRALAAAKVIYATYKRVIGPGPEEYARSVCRQLFKDYEAGLSEDEAKATASYHANRLETLRKQISIHYDTVYNLAGAGDLMRNVEVMLKEVADAVVLVEDIDALVHSGVETLITAYRGNELLFQQ
;
A
#
# COMPACT_ATOMS: atom_id res chain seq x y z
N MET A 1 -13.23 -58.08 -32.39
CA MET A 1 -13.08 -56.61 -32.22
C MET A 1 -13.31 -56.28 -30.75
N LYS A 2 -12.29 -55.79 -30.03
CA LYS A 2 -12.44 -55.27 -28.66
C LYS A 2 -12.34 -53.74 -28.74
N LEU A 3 -13.44 -53.05 -28.43
CA LEU A 3 -13.42 -51.61 -28.20
C LEU A 3 -12.92 -51.39 -26.77
N GLY A 4 -11.71 -50.84 -26.65
CA GLY A 4 -11.16 -50.38 -25.39
C GLY A 4 -11.79 -49.04 -25.05
N GLU A 5 -12.72 -49.03 -24.09
CA GLU A 5 -13.19 -47.80 -23.45
C GLU A 5 -12.02 -47.21 -22.65
N LYS A 6 -11.43 -46.14 -23.17
CA LYS A 6 -10.67 -45.20 -22.35
C LYS A 6 -11.68 -44.34 -21.60
N VAL A 7 -11.96 -44.73 -20.35
CA VAL A 7 -12.62 -43.85 -19.38
C VAL A 7 -11.67 -42.68 -19.15
N GLY A 8 -12.02 -41.50 -19.65
CA GLY A 8 -11.28 -40.27 -19.40
C GLY A 8 -11.21 -40.02 -17.90
N GLU A 9 -10.00 -39.93 -17.37
CA GLU A 9 -9.78 -39.45 -16.01
C GLU A 9 -10.38 -38.06 -15.89
N GLY A 10 -11.49 -37.98 -15.14
CA GLY A 10 -12.18 -36.73 -14.87
C GLY A 10 -11.21 -35.74 -14.27
N ALA A 11 -11.10 -34.57 -14.89
CA ALA A 11 -10.48 -33.41 -14.28
C ALA A 11 -11.14 -33.21 -12.91
N LYS A 12 -10.39 -33.48 -11.83
CA LYS A 12 -10.85 -33.19 -10.47
C LYS A 12 -11.09 -31.69 -10.40
N SER A 13 -12.38 -31.30 -10.47
CA SER A 13 -12.85 -30.00 -10.05
C SER A 13 -12.48 -29.85 -8.57
N THR A 14 -11.32 -29.26 -8.33
CA THR A 14 -10.80 -29.02 -6.98
C THR A 14 -11.36 -27.70 -6.53
N ILE A 15 -12.58 -27.76 -5.97
CA ILE A 15 -13.13 -26.64 -5.23
C ILE A 15 -12.10 -26.30 -4.14
N PRO A 16 -11.53 -25.09 -4.14
CA PRO A 16 -10.48 -24.74 -3.20
C PRO A 16 -11.00 -24.82 -1.77
N THR A 17 -10.23 -25.44 -0.88
CA THR A 17 -10.58 -25.49 0.54
C THR A 17 -10.52 -24.09 1.15
N VAL A 18 -11.12 -23.91 2.32
CA VAL A 18 -11.03 -22.67 3.11
C VAL A 18 -9.57 -22.27 3.34
N ASP A 19 -8.71 -23.24 3.64
CA ASP A 19 -7.27 -23.05 3.84
C ASP A 19 -6.57 -22.57 2.56
N ASP A 20 -6.91 -23.13 1.39
CA ASP A 20 -6.37 -22.69 0.09
C ASP A 20 -6.79 -21.28 -0.29
N ARG A 21 -7.96 -20.82 0.15
CA ARG A 21 -8.41 -19.43 -0.06
C ARG A 21 -7.63 -18.47 0.83
N ALA A 22 -7.48 -18.78 2.11
CA ALA A 22 -6.70 -17.96 3.05
C ALA A 22 -5.25 -17.82 2.61
N LYS A 23 -4.61 -18.93 2.21
CA LYS A 23 -3.22 -18.94 1.71
C LYS A 23 -3.04 -18.10 0.45
N ARG A 24 -3.99 -18.17 -0.50
CA ARG A 24 -3.95 -17.34 -1.71
C ARG A 24 -4.16 -15.86 -1.43
N ALA A 25 -5.07 -15.51 -0.52
CA ALA A 25 -5.25 -14.13 -0.08
C ALA A 25 -4.00 -13.57 0.58
N LEU A 26 -3.35 -14.33 1.48
CA LEU A 26 -2.07 -13.94 2.08
C LEU A 26 -0.97 -13.79 1.02
N ALA A 27 -0.87 -14.70 0.05
CA ALA A 27 0.11 -14.60 -1.01
C ALA A 27 -0.08 -13.34 -1.86
N ALA A 28 -1.32 -12.99 -2.19
CA ALA A 28 -1.65 -11.75 -2.90
C ALA A 28 -1.30 -10.51 -2.08
N ALA A 29 -1.67 -10.47 -0.79
CA ALA A 29 -1.28 -9.39 0.13
C ALA A 29 0.24 -9.19 0.19
N LYS A 30 1.02 -10.28 0.24
CA LYS A 30 2.49 -10.24 0.23
C LYS A 30 3.06 -9.62 -1.06
N VAL A 31 2.44 -9.88 -2.22
CA VAL A 31 2.87 -9.28 -3.50
C VAL A 31 2.64 -7.77 -3.51
N ILE A 32 1.48 -7.32 -3.03
CA ILE A 32 1.16 -5.89 -2.92
C ILE A 32 2.09 -5.22 -1.91
N TYR A 33 2.30 -5.85 -0.76
CA TYR A 33 3.21 -5.35 0.27
C TYR A 33 4.67 -5.31 -0.21
N ALA A 34 5.13 -6.26 -1.01
CA ALA A 34 6.44 -6.19 -1.66
C ALA A 34 6.56 -4.99 -2.61
N THR A 35 5.47 -4.62 -3.30
CA THR A 35 5.40 -3.39 -4.10
C THR A 35 5.53 -2.16 -3.20
N TYR A 36 4.79 -2.10 -2.08
CA TYR A 36 4.93 -1.05 -1.08
C TYR A 36 6.37 -0.89 -0.59
N LYS A 37 7.06 -1.98 -0.22
CA LYS A 37 8.47 -1.91 0.24
C LYS A 37 9.41 -1.35 -0.82
N ARG A 38 9.18 -1.62 -2.11
CA ARG A 38 9.96 -1.00 -3.21
C ARG A 38 9.69 0.48 -3.36
N VAL A 39 8.47 0.94 -3.07
CA VAL A 39 8.08 2.34 -3.18
C VAL A 39 8.71 3.16 -2.06
N ILE A 40 8.55 2.72 -0.81
CA ILE A 40 9.04 3.48 0.35
C ILE A 40 10.56 3.37 0.55
N GLY A 41 11.18 2.34 -0.03
CA GLY A 41 12.60 2.07 0.14
C GLY A 41 12.98 1.80 1.61
N PRO A 42 13.88 2.60 2.22
CA PRO A 42 14.37 2.35 3.58
C PRO A 42 13.30 2.39 4.68
N GLY A 43 12.23 3.16 4.48
CA GLY A 43 11.17 3.32 5.46
C GLY A 43 10.22 4.48 5.15
N PRO A 44 9.10 4.57 5.88
CA PRO A 44 8.06 5.56 5.63
C PRO A 44 8.54 7.00 5.85
N GLU A 45 9.36 7.25 6.87
CA GLU A 45 9.91 8.58 7.17
C GLU A 45 10.86 9.08 6.07
N GLU A 46 11.80 8.24 5.60
CA GLU A 46 12.72 8.64 4.52
C GLU A 46 11.96 8.83 3.20
N TYR A 47 10.91 8.06 2.97
CA TYR A 47 10.02 8.27 1.84
C TYR A 47 9.33 9.63 1.92
N ALA A 48 8.69 9.96 3.04
CA ALA A 48 8.05 11.26 3.28
C ALA A 48 9.04 12.43 3.10
N ARG A 49 10.24 12.29 3.66
CA ARG A 49 11.34 13.26 3.47
C ARG A 49 11.75 13.40 2.01
N SER A 50 11.80 12.31 1.24
CA SER A 50 12.10 12.34 -0.18
C SER A 50 11.02 13.08 -0.99
N VAL A 51 9.74 12.91 -0.62
CA VAL A 51 8.61 13.64 -1.24
C VAL A 51 8.74 15.14 -0.97
N CYS A 52 8.99 15.56 0.28
CA CYS A 52 9.25 16.97 0.60
C CYS A 52 10.42 17.55 -0.20
N ARG A 53 11.56 16.83 -0.27
CA ARG A 53 12.73 17.28 -1.05
C ARG A 53 12.40 17.48 -2.53
N GLN A 54 11.62 16.58 -3.12
CA GLN A 54 11.20 16.68 -4.51
C GLN A 54 10.28 17.88 -4.72
N LEU A 55 9.26 18.04 -3.88
CA LEU A 55 8.32 19.17 -3.94
C LEU A 55 9.04 20.52 -3.80
N PHE A 56 9.99 20.65 -2.88
CA PHE A 56 10.77 21.87 -2.70
C PHE A 56 11.62 22.18 -3.92
N LYS A 57 12.33 21.18 -4.45
CA LYS A 57 13.14 21.34 -5.65
C LYS A 57 12.31 21.76 -6.86
N ASP A 58 11.14 21.15 -7.04
CA ASP A 58 10.26 21.45 -8.17
C ASP A 58 9.67 22.85 -8.04
N TYR A 59 9.26 23.25 -6.82
CA TYR A 59 8.77 24.60 -6.56
C TYR A 59 9.85 25.66 -6.79
N GLU A 60 11.09 25.43 -6.33
CA GLU A 60 12.23 26.30 -6.63
C GLU A 60 12.55 26.41 -8.13
N ALA A 61 12.24 25.37 -8.90
CA ALA A 61 12.36 25.36 -10.37
C ALA A 61 11.19 26.05 -11.09
N GLY A 62 10.20 26.58 -10.36
CA GLY A 62 9.07 27.32 -10.90
C GLY A 62 7.83 26.47 -11.21
N LEU A 63 7.74 25.26 -10.64
CA LEU A 63 6.53 24.43 -10.72
C LEU A 63 5.35 25.16 -10.05
N SER A 64 4.17 25.11 -10.67
CA SER A 64 2.97 25.78 -10.13
C SER A 64 2.44 25.08 -8.88
N GLU A 65 1.68 25.81 -8.06
CA GLU A 65 1.05 25.21 -6.87
C GLU A 65 0.12 24.04 -7.20
N ASP A 66 -0.59 24.11 -8.33
CA ASP A 66 -1.50 23.05 -8.74
C ASP A 66 -0.77 21.77 -9.13
N GLU A 67 0.41 21.90 -9.76
CA GLU A 67 1.29 20.76 -10.04
C GLU A 67 1.91 20.19 -8.75
N ALA A 68 2.23 21.04 -7.77
CA ALA A 68 2.73 20.60 -6.47
C ALA A 68 1.66 19.79 -5.71
N LYS A 69 0.41 20.28 -5.70
CA LYS A 69 -0.75 19.55 -5.15
C LYS A 69 -0.94 18.22 -5.86
N ALA A 70 -0.92 18.21 -7.19
CA ALA A 70 -1.05 16.98 -7.97
C ALA A 70 0.05 15.96 -7.63
N THR A 71 1.29 16.42 -7.42
CA THR A 71 2.42 15.57 -7.03
C THR A 71 2.22 14.98 -5.63
N ALA A 72 1.88 15.80 -4.64
CA ALA A 72 1.62 15.33 -3.27
C ALA A 72 0.45 14.33 -3.24
N SER A 73 -0.65 14.65 -3.91
CA SER A 73 -1.82 13.78 -4.01
C SER A 73 -1.52 12.48 -4.73
N TYR A 74 -0.64 12.47 -5.73
CA TYR A 74 -0.20 11.23 -6.38
C TYR A 74 0.44 10.28 -5.37
N HIS A 75 1.33 10.79 -4.51
CA HIS A 75 2.01 9.99 -3.50
C HIS A 75 1.04 9.46 -2.43
N ALA A 76 0.15 10.32 -1.91
CA ALA A 76 -0.87 9.93 -0.94
C ALA A 76 -1.81 8.86 -1.51
N ASN A 77 -2.38 9.10 -2.69
CA ASN A 77 -3.30 8.17 -3.35
C ASN A 77 -2.64 6.84 -3.70
N ARG A 78 -1.36 6.84 -4.08
CA ARG A 78 -0.62 5.61 -4.39
C ARG A 78 -0.50 4.70 -3.17
N LEU A 79 -0.11 5.25 -2.01
CA LEU A 79 0.01 4.46 -0.78
C LEU A 79 -1.36 4.01 -0.29
N GLU A 80 -2.37 4.88 -0.34
CA GLU A 80 -3.74 4.54 0.06
C GLU A 80 -4.34 3.44 -0.83
N THR A 81 -4.01 3.44 -2.11
CA THR A 81 -4.41 2.35 -3.03
C THR A 81 -3.80 1.02 -2.61
N LEU A 82 -2.51 0.99 -2.26
CA LEU A 82 -1.85 -0.22 -1.77
C LEU A 82 -2.48 -0.70 -0.45
N ARG A 83 -2.78 0.21 0.47
CA ARG A 83 -3.47 -0.10 1.73
C ARG A 83 -4.82 -0.75 1.48
N LYS A 84 -5.66 -0.14 0.62
CA LYS A 84 -6.97 -0.67 0.23
C LYS A 84 -6.87 -2.05 -0.40
N GLN A 85 -5.88 -2.28 -1.27
CA GLN A 85 -5.67 -3.59 -1.90
C GLN A 85 -5.29 -4.68 -0.86
N ILE A 86 -4.45 -4.36 0.12
CA ILE A 86 -4.14 -5.30 1.21
C ILE A 86 -5.39 -5.53 2.08
N SER A 87 -6.20 -4.49 2.32
CA SER A 87 -7.42 -4.57 3.13
C SER A 87 -8.44 -5.57 2.56
N ILE A 88 -8.60 -5.61 1.23
CA ILE A 88 -9.47 -6.59 0.56
C ILE A 88 -9.05 -8.03 0.90
N HIS A 89 -7.74 -8.27 0.99
CA HIS A 89 -7.22 -9.59 1.37
C HIS A 89 -7.33 -9.86 2.87
N TYR A 90 -7.20 -8.84 3.70
CA TYR A 90 -7.49 -8.95 5.14
C TYR A 90 -8.93 -9.41 5.38
N ASP A 91 -9.92 -8.75 4.75
CA ASP A 91 -11.33 -9.12 4.89
C ASP A 91 -11.57 -10.57 4.42
N THR A 92 -10.86 -11.00 3.38
CA THR A 92 -10.93 -12.38 2.88
C THR A 92 -10.41 -13.39 3.90
N VAL A 93 -9.32 -13.08 4.62
CA VAL A 93 -8.72 -13.96 5.64
C VAL A 93 -9.53 -13.93 6.94
N TYR A 94 -10.02 -12.76 7.35
CA TYR A 94 -10.81 -12.55 8.57
C TYR A 94 -12.08 -13.40 8.58
N ASN A 95 -12.73 -13.52 7.43
CA ASN A 95 -13.98 -14.29 7.30
C ASN A 95 -13.79 -15.82 7.32
N LEU A 96 -12.56 -16.32 7.51
CA LEU A 96 -12.24 -17.75 7.50
C LEU A 96 -11.87 -18.25 8.90
N ALA A 97 -12.66 -19.20 9.41
CA ALA A 97 -12.40 -19.83 10.70
C ALA A 97 -11.02 -20.53 10.73
N GLY A 98 -10.26 -20.32 11.81
CA GLY A 98 -8.95 -20.95 12.03
C GLY A 98 -7.75 -20.26 11.37
N ALA A 99 -7.93 -19.07 10.78
CA ALA A 99 -6.87 -18.35 10.06
C ALA A 99 -6.09 -17.31 10.91
N GLY A 100 -6.08 -17.43 12.24
CA GLY A 100 -5.57 -16.39 13.15
C GLY A 100 -4.12 -15.93 12.88
N ASP A 101 -3.19 -16.86 12.61
CA ASP A 101 -1.80 -16.50 12.30
C ASP A 101 -1.65 -15.84 10.92
N LEU A 102 -2.48 -16.24 9.95
CA LEU A 102 -2.50 -15.62 8.61
C LEU A 102 -3.07 -14.22 8.69
N MET A 103 -4.12 -14.03 9.49
CA MET A 103 -4.73 -12.73 9.76
C MET A 103 -3.72 -11.76 10.36
N ARG A 104 -3.00 -12.17 11.41
CA ARG A 104 -1.95 -11.35 12.04
C ARG A 104 -0.88 -10.89 11.05
N ASN A 105 -0.48 -11.76 10.11
CA ASN A 105 0.48 -11.36 9.08
C ASN A 105 -0.07 -10.22 8.19
N VAL A 106 -1.33 -10.31 7.75
CA VAL A 106 -1.93 -9.26 6.91
C VAL A 106 -2.18 -7.98 7.71
N GLU A 107 -2.54 -8.08 8.99
CA GLU A 107 -2.68 -6.93 9.89
C GLU A 107 -1.38 -6.14 10.04
N VAL A 108 -0.25 -6.82 10.22
CA VAL A 108 1.06 -6.16 10.31
C VAL A 108 1.36 -5.41 9.03
N MET A 109 1.13 -6.03 7.86
CA MET A 109 1.29 -5.35 6.57
C MET A 109 0.38 -4.13 6.45
N LEU A 110 -0.89 -4.25 6.82
CA LEU A 110 -1.84 -3.14 6.80
C LEU A 110 -1.39 -1.98 7.68
N LYS A 111 -0.96 -2.28 8.90
CA LYS A 111 -0.49 -1.26 9.85
C LYS A 111 0.70 -0.51 9.29
N GLU A 112 1.71 -1.22 8.77
CA GLU A 112 2.89 -0.56 8.20
C GLU A 112 2.56 0.34 7.00
N VAL A 113 1.64 -0.09 6.12
CA VAL A 113 1.20 0.77 5.01
C VAL A 113 0.39 1.96 5.51
N ALA A 114 -0.49 1.76 6.50
CA ALA A 114 -1.27 2.84 7.11
C ALA A 114 -0.38 3.89 7.77
N ASP A 115 0.67 3.49 8.49
CA ASP A 115 1.63 4.40 9.08
C ASP A 115 2.28 5.28 7.99
N ALA A 116 2.66 4.70 6.85
CA ALA A 116 3.22 5.46 5.73
C ALA A 116 2.20 6.42 5.08
N VAL A 117 0.93 5.99 4.95
CA VAL A 117 -0.15 6.81 4.39
C VAL A 117 -0.32 8.09 5.21
N VAL A 118 -0.40 7.96 6.54
CA VAL A 118 -0.60 9.11 7.44
C VAL A 118 0.51 10.16 7.26
N LEU A 119 1.77 9.74 7.15
CA LEU A 119 2.89 10.69 6.97
C LEU A 119 2.82 11.45 5.64
N VAL A 120 2.34 10.81 4.58
CA VAL A 120 2.26 11.44 3.25
C VAL A 120 0.97 12.26 3.11
N GLU A 121 -0.12 11.85 3.76
CA GLU A 121 -1.36 12.65 3.85
C GLU A 121 -1.15 13.96 4.61
N ASP A 122 -0.30 13.98 5.64
CA ASP A 122 0.11 15.20 6.34
C ASP A 122 0.79 16.19 5.37
N ILE A 123 1.71 15.69 4.54
CA ILE A 123 2.35 16.50 3.48
C ILE A 123 1.30 17.02 2.49
N ASP A 124 0.42 16.15 1.99
CA ASP A 124 -0.62 16.50 1.01
C ASP A 124 -1.56 17.59 1.57
N ALA A 125 -2.00 17.46 2.82
CA ALA A 125 -2.85 18.45 3.49
C ALA A 125 -2.18 19.83 3.60
N LEU A 126 -0.89 19.86 3.93
CA LEU A 126 -0.13 21.12 4.02
C LEU A 126 0.09 21.75 2.65
N VAL A 127 0.40 20.96 1.62
CA VAL A 127 0.53 21.47 0.23
C VAL A 127 -0.79 22.05 -0.27
N HIS A 128 -1.92 21.44 0.06
CA HIS A 128 -3.24 21.99 -0.26
C HIS A 128 -3.53 23.33 0.43
N SER A 129 -2.91 23.56 1.59
CA SER A 129 -2.95 24.84 2.30
C SER A 129 -1.93 25.86 1.76
N GLY A 130 -1.04 25.44 0.85
CA GLY A 130 0.01 26.24 0.23
C GLY A 130 1.39 25.60 0.35
N VAL A 131 2.20 25.66 -0.72
CA VAL A 131 3.57 25.07 -0.71
C VAL A 131 4.45 25.76 0.34
N GLU A 132 4.30 27.06 0.55
CA GLU A 132 4.99 27.80 1.62
C GLU A 132 4.63 27.31 3.02
N THR A 133 3.39 26.85 3.22
CA THR A 133 2.93 26.25 4.49
C THR A 133 3.69 24.95 4.76
N LEU A 134 3.83 24.08 3.76
CA LEU A 134 4.65 22.87 3.86
C LEU A 134 6.12 23.22 4.18
N ILE A 135 6.71 24.21 3.50
CA ILE A 135 8.10 24.62 3.73
C ILE A 135 8.28 25.11 5.17
N THR A 136 7.34 25.91 5.67
CA THR A 136 7.36 26.43 7.04
C THR A 136 7.28 25.30 8.05
N ALA A 137 6.31 24.39 7.91
CA ALA A 137 6.15 23.22 8.78
C ALA A 137 7.40 22.32 8.78
N TYR A 138 7.98 22.06 7.60
CA TYR A 138 9.19 21.25 7.47
C TYR A 138 10.39 21.88 8.21
N ARG A 139 10.56 23.20 8.08
CA ARG A 139 11.64 23.95 8.77
C ARG A 139 11.40 24.04 10.28
N GLY A 140 10.14 24.04 10.70
CA GLY A 140 9.73 24.04 12.11
C GLY A 140 9.81 22.67 12.80
N ASN A 141 10.11 21.59 12.07
CA ASN A 141 9.97 20.20 12.55
C ASN A 141 8.54 19.87 13.02
N GLU A 142 7.54 20.38 12.32
CA GLU A 142 6.12 20.21 12.67
C GLU A 142 5.48 19.00 11.98
N LEU A 143 6.13 18.46 10.93
CA LEU A 143 5.62 17.30 10.20
C LEU A 143 5.69 16.02 11.04
N LEU A 144 4.70 15.14 10.87
CA LEU A 144 4.59 13.91 11.67
C LEU A 144 5.84 13.01 11.60
N PHE A 145 6.56 13.00 10.47
CA PHE A 145 7.76 12.17 10.31
C PHE A 145 9.04 12.78 10.93
N GLN A 146 8.96 13.98 11.52
CA GLN A 146 10.09 14.67 12.14
C GLN A 146 10.08 14.61 13.68
N GLN A 147 9.03 14.04 14.27
CA GLN A 147 8.82 13.98 15.73
C GLN A 147 9.44 12.74 16.38
#